data_AF-A0A1T5E899-F1
#
_entry.id   AF-A0A1T5E899-F1
#
_cell.length_a   1.000
_cell.length_b   1.000
_cell.length_c   1.000
_cell.angle_alpha   90.00
_cell.angle_beta   90.00
_cell.angle_gamma   90.00
#
_symmetry.space_group_name_H-M   'P 1'
#
loop_
_entity.id
_entity.type
_entity.pdbx_description
1 polymer ?
#
loop_
_entity_poly.entity_id
_entity_poly.type
_entity_poly.pdbx_seq_one_letter_code
_entity_poly.pdbx_strand_id
1 'polypeptide(L)'
;MSTGKINVSVENIFPLIKKFLYSDHEIFLRELISNATDATTKLKHLINIGEAKVEYGNPMIEVKIDKDAKTISIKDQGLGMTAEEVEKYINQVAFSGAEEFLEKYKDSAKDAGIIGHFGLGFYSAFMVADKVEIFTKSYKDEPAVHWICDGSPEFTLEETDKSDRGTEILLHIAEDSTEFLDDFKIRELLLKYNRFNQIPIKFGTKTETLPLPEGAAEDAKPETIEVDDIINNPNPAWTKNPSELTDEDYKKFYSELYPMQFEDPLFHIHLNVDYPFNLTGILFFPKLSNSLNIEKDKIQLYQNQVFVTDEVKGIVPDFLMLLRGVIDSPDIPLNVSRSYLQADGAVKKISSYITKKVADKMVELIRNNREDYEQKWNDIKVVIEYGMVTEDKFYEKSDKFMLYPTTDGKYLLWDELIENIKDKQTDKNGKTVILYASNTDLQDSYIQTAKAKGYEVLLMDSPLVPHLIQKLESTKDKVTFARVDADNINKLIEKDEPVIAKLNDGEKENLKKSIEEAINSQTYTVQLEDLDSNDAPFSITQPEFMRRMKDMQQMGAPSMFGNFPEMYNLVVNANSDLASDILKTDNSDSKNAKIQQALDLAKLSQNLLKGKDLTDFIKRSFEQLK
;
A
#
# COMPACT_ATOMS: atom_id res chain seq x y z
N MET A 1 49.89 -25.82 -0.34
CA MET A 1 48.54 -25.59 0.24
C MET A 1 48.69 -25.59 1.75
N SER A 2 48.52 -24.43 2.38
CA SER A 2 48.49 -24.31 3.84
C SER A 2 47.06 -24.50 4.31
N THR A 3 46.81 -25.58 5.05
CA THR A 3 45.61 -25.74 5.86
C THR A 3 45.89 -25.19 7.26
N GLY A 4 45.04 -24.27 7.71
CA GLY A 4 45.10 -23.67 9.04
C GLY A 4 43.68 -23.49 9.59
N LYS A 5 43.53 -23.51 10.91
CA LYS A 5 42.27 -23.16 11.57
C LYS A 5 42.19 -21.65 11.73
N ILE A 6 41.03 -21.07 11.44
CA ILE A 6 40.75 -19.65 11.74
C ILE A 6 40.55 -19.56 13.25
N ASN A 7 41.35 -18.73 13.91
CA ASN A 7 41.17 -18.42 15.32
C ASN A 7 40.36 -17.13 15.46
N VAL A 8 39.30 -17.16 16.26
CA VAL A 8 38.49 -15.99 16.61
C VAL A 8 38.88 -15.56 18.02
N SER A 9 39.29 -14.30 18.20
CA SER A 9 39.59 -13.75 19.53
C SER A 9 38.28 -13.27 20.20
N VAL A 10 37.95 -13.88 21.33
CA VAL A 10 36.69 -13.66 22.07
C VAL A 10 36.69 -12.31 22.81
N GLU A 11 37.87 -11.74 23.11
CA GLU A 11 38.01 -10.47 23.85
C GLU A 11 37.31 -9.28 23.18
N ASN A 12 37.04 -9.34 21.87
CA ASN A 12 36.38 -8.27 21.12
C ASN A 12 34.93 -8.57 20.74
N ILE A 13 34.32 -9.65 21.25
CA ILE A 13 32.99 -10.09 20.79
C ILE A 13 31.87 -9.13 21.23
N PHE A 14 31.87 -8.68 22.49
CA PHE A 14 30.86 -7.74 23.00
C PHE A 14 30.93 -6.37 22.31
N PRO A 15 32.10 -5.73 22.12
CA PRO A 15 32.21 -4.52 21.31
C PRO A 15 31.72 -4.70 19.87
N LEU A 16 31.94 -5.87 19.25
CA LEU A 16 31.43 -6.18 17.91
C LEU A 16 29.90 -6.34 17.90
N ILE A 17 29.33 -7.02 18.89
CA ILE A 17 27.88 -7.16 19.07
C ILE A 17 27.24 -5.78 19.22
N LYS A 18 27.76 -4.95 20.13
CA LYS A 18 27.29 -3.56 20.35
C LYS A 18 27.39 -2.70 19.08
N LYS A 19 28.42 -2.90 18.25
CA LYS A 19 28.69 -2.05 17.08
C LYS A 19 28.05 -2.50 15.76
N PHE A 20 27.86 -3.81 15.56
CA PHE A 20 27.56 -4.35 14.22
C PHE A 20 26.27 -5.17 14.12
N LEU A 21 25.71 -5.68 15.22
CA LEU A 21 24.49 -6.51 15.13
C LEU A 21 23.21 -5.69 15.11
N TYR A 22 23.20 -4.52 15.76
CA TYR A 22 21.99 -3.70 15.90
C TYR A 22 22.32 -2.23 15.71
N SER A 23 21.56 -1.57 14.84
CA SER A 23 21.70 -0.14 14.54
C SER A 23 20.97 0.75 15.56
N ASP A 24 20.07 0.15 16.33
CA ASP A 24 19.14 0.82 17.24
C ASP A 24 19.19 0.15 18.60
N HIS A 25 19.43 0.94 19.65
CA HIS A 25 19.54 0.45 21.03
C HIS A 25 18.20 -0.08 21.56
N GLU A 26 17.07 0.31 20.96
CA GLU A 26 15.73 -0.08 21.39
C GLU A 26 15.43 -1.60 21.25
N ILE A 27 16.23 -2.32 20.47
CA ILE A 27 15.98 -3.73 20.11
C ILE A 27 16.15 -4.68 21.31
N PHE A 28 16.89 -4.31 22.36
CA PHE A 28 17.13 -5.19 23.51
C PHE A 28 15.83 -5.74 24.10
N LEU A 29 14.82 -4.87 24.25
CA LEU A 29 13.54 -5.23 24.85
C LEU A 29 12.76 -6.19 23.95
N ARG A 30 12.83 -6.02 22.62
CA ARG A 30 12.24 -6.96 21.66
C ARG A 30 12.86 -8.35 21.81
N GLU A 31 14.18 -8.45 21.85
CA GLU A 31 14.88 -9.74 21.91
C GLU A 31 14.64 -10.45 23.25
N LEU A 32 14.71 -9.73 24.38
CA LEU A 32 14.49 -10.32 25.71
C LEU A 32 13.04 -10.79 25.91
N ILE A 33 12.05 -10.01 25.45
CA ILE A 33 10.65 -10.44 25.48
C ILE A 33 10.41 -11.62 24.53
N SER A 34 11.06 -11.65 23.36
CA SER A 34 10.97 -12.79 22.44
C SER A 34 11.53 -14.07 23.07
N ASN A 35 12.65 -13.98 23.80
CA ASN A 35 13.21 -15.13 24.52
C ASN A 35 12.28 -15.63 25.64
N ALA A 36 11.67 -14.71 26.40
CA ALA A 36 10.67 -15.04 27.41
C ALA A 36 9.42 -15.70 26.80
N THR A 37 9.00 -15.22 25.63
CA THR A 37 7.92 -15.81 24.82
C THR A 37 8.27 -17.24 24.41
N ASP A 38 9.44 -17.44 23.80
CA ASP A 38 9.94 -18.75 23.39
C ASP A 38 10.01 -19.73 24.58
N ALA A 39 10.50 -19.29 25.75
CA ALA A 39 10.56 -20.11 26.95
C ALA A 39 9.15 -20.55 27.41
N THR A 40 8.17 -19.65 27.30
CA THR A 40 6.79 -19.92 27.68
C THR A 40 6.09 -20.84 26.68
N THR A 41 6.30 -20.63 25.37
CA THR A 41 5.66 -21.44 24.34
C THR A 41 6.28 -22.83 24.21
N LYS A 42 7.60 -22.97 24.43
CA LYS A 42 8.25 -24.28 24.56
C LYS A 42 7.69 -25.08 25.74
N LEU A 43 7.48 -24.44 26.89
CA LEU A 43 6.85 -25.11 28.03
C LEU A 43 5.46 -25.63 27.65
N LYS A 44 4.64 -24.79 27.00
CA LYS A 44 3.31 -25.17 26.50
C LYS A 44 3.39 -26.39 25.59
N HIS A 45 4.34 -26.40 24.66
CA HIS A 45 4.56 -27.54 23.76
C HIS A 45 4.93 -28.81 24.54
N LEU A 46 5.91 -28.74 25.44
CA LEU A 46 6.35 -29.88 26.24
C LEU A 46 5.24 -30.48 27.11
N ILE A 47 4.35 -29.64 27.64
CA ILE A 47 3.16 -30.09 28.38
C ILE A 47 2.17 -30.80 27.44
N ASN A 48 1.90 -30.21 26.27
CA ASN A 48 0.98 -30.77 25.29
C ASN A 48 1.41 -32.16 24.78
N ILE A 49 2.72 -32.38 24.61
CA ILE A 49 3.26 -33.69 24.21
C ILE A 49 3.49 -34.65 25.40
N GLY A 50 3.24 -34.20 26.63
CA GLY A 50 3.34 -35.00 27.85
C GLY A 50 4.75 -35.19 28.42
N GLU A 51 5.76 -34.47 27.91
CA GLU A 51 7.13 -34.52 28.42
C GLU A 51 7.31 -33.69 29.70
N ALA A 52 6.60 -32.57 29.84
CA ALA A 52 6.58 -31.76 31.06
C ALA A 52 5.31 -32.02 31.88
N LYS A 53 5.47 -32.40 33.15
CA LYS A 53 4.37 -32.69 34.09
C LYS A 53 4.21 -31.58 35.13
N VAL A 54 4.12 -30.35 34.66
CA VAL A 54 3.92 -29.17 35.48
C VAL A 54 2.68 -28.42 35.01
N GLU A 55 2.05 -27.65 35.89
CA GLU A 55 0.93 -26.81 35.51
C GLU A 55 1.41 -25.66 34.62
N TYR A 56 0.76 -25.48 33.46
CA TYR A 56 1.04 -24.35 32.57
C TYR A 56 0.56 -23.03 33.19
N GLY A 57 -0.66 -23.02 33.74
CA GLY A 57 -1.30 -21.82 34.29
C GLY A 57 -1.67 -20.81 33.20
N ASN A 58 -1.68 -19.53 33.57
CA ASN A 58 -1.82 -18.38 32.67
C ASN A 58 -0.52 -17.56 32.73
N PRO A 59 0.57 -18.03 32.10
CA PRO A 59 1.86 -17.37 32.23
C PRO A 59 1.80 -15.98 31.63
N MET A 60 2.47 -15.03 32.30
CA MET A 60 2.68 -13.68 31.83
C MET A 60 4.17 -13.33 31.87
N ILE A 61 4.55 -12.31 31.12
CA ILE A 61 5.87 -11.68 31.17
C ILE A 61 5.71 -10.37 31.93
N GLU A 62 6.48 -10.16 32.99
CA GLU A 62 6.45 -8.93 33.78
C GLU A 62 7.69 -8.09 33.46
N VAL A 63 7.48 -6.82 33.10
CA VAL A 63 8.54 -5.83 32.94
C VAL A 63 8.43 -4.84 34.09
N LYS A 64 9.53 -4.62 34.81
CA LYS A 64 9.59 -3.70 35.95
C LYS A 64 10.79 -2.78 35.86
N ILE A 65 10.58 -1.49 36.12
CA ILE A 65 11.63 -0.48 36.22
C ILE A 65 11.82 -0.14 37.70
N ASP A 66 13.06 -0.16 38.16
CA ASP A 66 13.45 0.39 39.46
C ASP A 66 14.39 1.59 39.22
N LYS A 67 13.84 2.80 39.36
CA LYS A 67 14.58 4.05 39.12
C LYS A 67 15.64 4.31 40.18
N ASP A 68 15.42 3.84 41.41
CA ASP A 68 16.35 4.06 42.52
C ASP A 68 17.56 3.12 42.40
N ALA A 69 17.31 1.85 42.04
CA ALA A 69 18.35 0.86 41.77
C ALA A 69 18.96 1.01 40.36
N LYS A 70 18.36 1.82 39.48
CA LYS A 70 18.70 1.95 38.06
C LYS A 70 18.65 0.62 37.31
N THR A 71 17.60 -0.17 37.55
CA THR A 71 17.45 -1.49 36.93
C THR A 71 16.17 -1.64 36.14
N ILE A 72 16.21 -2.54 35.16
CA ILE A 72 15.04 -3.06 34.46
C ILE A 72 15.02 -4.58 34.64
N SER A 73 13.93 -5.12 35.16
CA SER A 73 13.71 -6.57 35.30
C SER A 73 12.72 -7.04 34.25
N ILE A 74 13.03 -8.18 33.61
CA ILE A 74 12.14 -8.91 32.70
C ILE A 74 12.00 -10.32 33.26
N LYS A 75 10.79 -10.64 33.72
CA LYS A 75 10.48 -11.91 34.38
C LYS A 75 9.48 -12.71 33.57
N ASP A 76 9.83 -13.94 33.24
CA ASP A 76 8.95 -14.92 32.58
C ASP A 76 8.58 -16.07 33.51
N GLN A 77 7.48 -16.76 33.17
CA GLN A 77 6.99 -17.95 33.88
C GLN A 77 7.13 -19.22 33.02
N GLY A 78 8.08 -19.19 32.09
CA GLY A 78 8.36 -20.23 31.10
C GLY A 78 9.08 -21.44 31.69
N LEU A 79 9.80 -22.17 30.84
CA LEU A 79 10.44 -23.43 31.24
C LEU A 79 11.66 -23.25 32.17
N GLY A 80 12.24 -22.05 32.24
CA GLY A 80 13.50 -21.80 32.97
C GLY A 80 14.71 -22.52 32.34
N MET A 81 15.86 -22.48 33.01
CA MET A 81 17.08 -23.17 32.56
C MET A 81 17.75 -23.90 33.73
N THR A 82 18.45 -24.98 33.43
CA THR A 82 19.39 -25.65 34.34
C THR A 82 20.77 -24.98 34.29
N ALA A 83 21.67 -25.31 35.22
CA ALA A 83 23.05 -24.83 35.20
C ALA A 83 23.76 -25.16 33.86
N GLU A 84 23.58 -26.40 33.37
CA GLU A 84 24.15 -26.85 32.09
C GLU A 84 23.55 -26.10 30.90
N GLU A 85 22.25 -25.81 30.93
CA GLU A 85 21.57 -25.04 29.88
C GLU A 85 22.03 -23.57 29.87
N VAL A 86 22.30 -22.96 31.05
CA VAL A 86 22.91 -21.63 31.15
C VAL A 86 24.32 -21.66 30.56
N GLU A 87 25.15 -22.63 30.93
CA GLU A 87 26.49 -22.77 30.36
C GLU A 87 26.47 -22.94 28.83
N LYS A 88 25.49 -23.66 28.30
CA LYS A 88 25.38 -23.92 26.87
C LYS A 88 24.78 -22.76 26.08
N TYR A 89 23.68 -22.17 26.54
CA TYR A 89 22.91 -21.19 25.76
C TYR A 89 23.23 -19.73 26.10
N ILE A 90 23.79 -19.47 27.28
CA ILE A 90 24.17 -18.11 27.72
C ILE A 90 25.68 -17.89 27.62
N ASN A 91 26.52 -18.87 27.92
CA ASN A 91 27.98 -18.69 27.89
C ASN A 91 28.62 -19.06 26.54
N GLN A 92 27.96 -19.86 25.70
CA GLN A 92 28.45 -20.18 24.36
C GLN A 92 27.70 -19.37 23.30
N VAL A 93 28.42 -18.41 22.72
CA VAL A 93 27.88 -17.54 21.67
C VAL A 93 27.48 -18.36 20.45
N ALA A 94 26.34 -17.99 19.84
CA ALA A 94 25.77 -18.59 18.63
C ALA A 94 25.15 -20.00 18.78
N PHE A 95 24.84 -20.41 20.01
CA PHE A 95 23.99 -21.57 20.27
C PHE A 95 22.59 -21.13 20.70
N SER A 96 21.57 -21.55 19.94
CA SER A 96 20.18 -21.25 20.25
C SER A 96 19.46 -22.47 20.81
N GLY A 97 19.03 -22.39 22.06
CA GLY A 97 18.14 -23.41 22.63
C GLY A 97 16.75 -23.43 21.98
N ALA A 98 16.39 -22.43 21.17
CA ALA A 98 15.17 -22.43 20.37
C ALA A 98 15.35 -23.18 19.05
N GLU A 99 16.50 -23.03 18.39
CA GLU A 99 16.83 -23.81 17.20
C GLU A 99 16.94 -25.30 17.55
N GLU A 100 17.69 -25.64 18.60
CA GLU A 100 17.83 -27.04 19.03
C GLU A 100 16.48 -27.68 19.42
N PHE A 101 15.57 -26.89 20.01
CA PHE A 101 14.22 -27.34 20.31
C PHE A 101 13.44 -27.63 19.03
N LEU A 102 13.41 -26.69 18.08
CA LEU A 102 12.76 -26.89 16.79
C LEU A 102 13.36 -28.08 16.06
N GLU A 103 14.67 -28.30 16.19
CA GLU A 103 15.34 -29.44 15.57
C GLU A 103 14.98 -30.79 16.18
N LYS A 104 14.85 -30.83 17.50
CA LYS A 104 14.46 -32.03 18.23
C LYS A 104 12.99 -32.40 17.97
N TYR A 105 12.14 -31.40 17.80
CA TYR A 105 10.68 -31.56 17.65
C TYR A 105 10.17 -31.16 16.27
N LYS A 106 10.96 -31.36 15.19
CA LYS A 106 10.62 -30.92 13.81
C LYS A 106 9.24 -31.36 13.31
N ASP A 107 8.70 -32.47 13.82
CA ASP A 107 7.39 -33.00 13.41
C ASP A 107 6.22 -32.46 14.24
N SER A 108 6.46 -31.96 15.46
CA SER A 108 5.41 -31.52 16.39
C SER A 108 5.46 -30.04 16.75
N ALA A 109 6.62 -29.37 16.58
CA ALA A 109 6.86 -28.00 17.01
C ALA A 109 6.83 -26.96 15.89
N LYS A 110 6.46 -27.33 14.65
CA LYS A 110 6.34 -26.37 13.53
C LYS A 110 5.37 -25.22 13.84
N ASP A 111 4.30 -25.52 14.56
CA ASP A 111 3.29 -24.55 14.97
C ASP A 111 3.50 -24.03 16.40
N ALA A 112 4.67 -24.29 17.01
CA ALA A 112 4.97 -23.87 18.38
C ALA A 112 5.30 -22.37 18.49
N GLY A 113 5.19 -21.60 17.41
CA GLY A 113 5.35 -20.14 17.45
C GLY A 113 6.73 -19.64 17.89
N ILE A 114 7.76 -20.50 17.83
CA ILE A 114 9.11 -20.18 18.29
C ILE A 114 9.77 -19.21 17.30
N ILE A 115 10.43 -18.18 17.84
CA ILE A 115 10.97 -17.05 17.06
C ILE A 115 12.50 -17.12 16.95
N GLY A 116 13.21 -17.57 17.99
CA GLY A 116 14.67 -17.48 18.12
C GLY A 116 15.47 -18.54 17.34
N HIS A 117 16.36 -18.11 16.44
CA HIS A 117 17.22 -19.04 15.66
C HIS A 117 18.73 -18.85 15.89
N PHE A 118 19.19 -17.61 16.12
CA PHE A 118 20.62 -17.27 16.00
C PHE A 118 21.45 -17.43 17.29
N GLY A 119 20.84 -17.45 18.47
CA GLY A 119 21.58 -17.59 19.74
C GLY A 119 22.44 -16.36 20.09
N LEU A 120 22.04 -15.17 19.63
CA LEU A 120 22.73 -13.90 19.88
C LEU A 120 21.84 -12.83 20.55
N GLY A 121 20.52 -13.01 20.51
CA GLY A 121 19.56 -11.98 20.95
C GLY A 121 19.70 -11.60 22.43
N PHE A 122 20.10 -12.53 23.29
CA PHE A 122 20.34 -12.24 24.71
C PHE A 122 21.39 -11.13 24.92
N TYR A 123 22.48 -11.15 24.13
CA TYR A 123 23.57 -10.18 24.31
C TYR A 123 23.22 -8.75 23.89
N SER A 124 22.06 -8.54 23.27
CA SER A 124 21.50 -7.19 23.07
C SER A 124 21.24 -6.46 24.40
N ALA A 125 21.08 -7.19 25.51
CA ALA A 125 21.00 -6.63 26.86
C ALA A 125 22.17 -5.69 27.19
N PHE A 126 23.39 -6.04 26.77
CA PHE A 126 24.59 -5.24 27.02
C PHE A 126 24.68 -3.98 26.14
N MET A 127 23.72 -3.74 25.24
CA MET A 127 23.62 -2.47 24.53
C MET A 127 23.19 -1.32 25.45
N VAL A 128 22.43 -1.65 26.50
CA VAL A 128 21.84 -0.66 27.43
C VAL A 128 22.25 -0.90 28.89
N ALA A 129 22.88 -2.03 29.19
CA ALA A 129 23.28 -2.42 30.54
C ALA A 129 24.80 -2.60 30.67
N ASP A 130 25.33 -2.16 31.80
CA ASP A 130 26.73 -2.40 32.20
C ASP A 130 26.90 -3.76 32.89
N LYS A 131 25.83 -4.28 33.50
CA LYS A 131 25.80 -5.58 34.15
C LYS A 131 24.45 -6.24 33.95
N VAL A 132 24.46 -7.54 33.70
CA VAL A 132 23.25 -8.36 33.53
C VAL A 132 23.30 -9.53 34.51
N GLU A 133 22.19 -9.76 35.20
CA GLU A 133 22.00 -10.89 36.09
C GLU A 133 20.83 -11.75 35.56
N ILE A 134 20.94 -13.08 35.71
CA ILE A 134 19.88 -14.03 35.37
C ILE A 134 19.61 -14.89 36.60
N PHE A 135 18.37 -14.88 37.08
CA PHE A 135 17.87 -15.81 38.08
C PHE A 135 16.91 -16.78 37.41
N THR A 136 17.23 -18.06 37.36
CA THR A 136 16.41 -19.04 36.63
C THR A 136 16.18 -20.32 37.41
N LYS A 137 14.95 -20.82 37.34
CA LYS A 137 14.51 -22.08 37.94
C LYS A 137 13.82 -22.92 36.86
N SER A 138 14.46 -24.02 36.48
CA SER A 138 13.91 -24.96 35.50
C SER A 138 12.59 -25.58 35.99
N TYR A 139 11.74 -25.98 35.04
CA TYR A 139 10.62 -26.88 35.30
C TYR A 139 11.06 -28.28 35.72
N LYS A 140 12.32 -28.64 35.44
CA LYS A 140 12.97 -29.86 35.93
C LYS A 140 13.27 -29.75 37.42
N ASP A 141 13.39 -30.89 38.09
CA ASP A 141 13.74 -30.96 39.51
C ASP A 141 15.24 -30.73 39.73
N GLU A 142 15.69 -29.51 39.47
CA GLU A 142 17.08 -29.06 39.62
C GLU A 142 17.17 -27.72 40.38
N PRO A 143 18.28 -27.41 41.10
CA PRO A 143 18.44 -26.14 41.81
C PRO A 143 18.25 -24.91 40.91
N ALA A 144 17.77 -23.81 41.47
CA ALA A 144 17.79 -22.54 40.75
C ALA A 144 19.22 -22.01 40.68
N VAL A 145 19.53 -21.28 39.61
CA VAL A 145 20.87 -20.70 39.40
C VAL A 145 20.80 -19.20 39.20
N HIS A 146 21.88 -18.55 39.62
CA HIS A 146 22.16 -17.13 39.47
C HIS A 146 23.41 -16.96 38.61
N TRP A 147 23.24 -16.29 37.47
CA TRP A 147 24.33 -15.96 36.56
C TRP A 147 24.54 -14.44 36.54
N ILE A 148 25.79 -13.99 36.54
CA ILE A 148 26.15 -12.56 36.50
C ILE A 148 27.25 -12.34 35.47
N CYS A 149 27.15 -11.27 34.69
CA CYS A 149 28.20 -10.80 33.80
C CYS A 149 28.17 -9.27 33.67
N ASP A 150 29.34 -8.65 33.60
CA ASP A 150 29.56 -7.20 33.46
C ASP A 150 29.84 -6.78 32.00
N GLY A 151 29.50 -7.63 31.03
CA GLY A 151 29.77 -7.40 29.61
C GLY A 151 31.21 -7.68 29.19
N SER A 152 32.05 -8.19 30.10
CA SER A 152 33.32 -8.82 29.77
C SER A 152 33.12 -10.32 29.46
N PRO A 153 34.15 -11.03 28.98
CA PRO A 153 34.11 -12.49 28.86
C PRO A 153 34.04 -13.24 30.20
N GLU A 154 34.08 -12.55 31.34
CA GLU A 154 33.99 -13.13 32.67
C GLU A 154 32.53 -13.22 33.14
N PHE A 155 32.18 -14.32 33.78
CA PHE A 155 30.87 -14.54 34.38
C PHE A 155 30.99 -15.34 35.68
N THR A 156 29.96 -15.23 36.54
CA THR A 156 29.79 -16.11 37.71
C THR A 156 28.51 -16.90 37.56
N LEU A 157 28.52 -18.16 38.01
CA LEU A 157 27.34 -19.03 38.05
C LEU A 157 27.30 -19.73 39.42
N GLU A 158 26.24 -19.50 40.17
CA GLU A 158 26.04 -20.06 41.51
C GLU A 158 24.59 -20.51 41.73
N GLU A 159 24.33 -21.33 42.75
CA GLU A 159 22.96 -21.70 43.14
C GLU A 159 22.26 -20.51 43.84
N THR A 160 20.95 -20.41 43.70
CA THR A 160 20.14 -19.35 44.32
C THR A 160 18.84 -19.88 44.92
N ASP A 161 18.22 -19.11 45.82
CA ASP A 161 17.01 -19.49 46.56
C ASP A 161 15.70 -19.21 45.78
N LYS A 162 15.78 -18.92 44.48
CA LYS A 162 14.59 -18.68 43.64
C LYS A 162 13.68 -19.92 43.64
N SER A 163 12.47 -19.74 44.15
CA SER A 163 11.50 -20.83 44.32
C SER A 163 10.52 -21.00 43.15
N ASP A 164 10.22 -19.91 42.44
CA ASP A 164 9.25 -19.89 41.34
C ASP A 164 9.91 -20.23 40.00
N ARG A 165 9.21 -21.05 39.19
CA ARG A 165 9.66 -21.48 37.85
C ARG A 165 9.76 -20.29 36.88
N GLY A 166 10.74 -20.36 35.99
CA GLY A 166 10.96 -19.38 34.93
C GLY A 166 12.26 -18.62 35.10
N THR A 167 12.43 -17.54 34.37
CA THR A 167 13.65 -16.73 34.39
C THR A 167 13.35 -15.27 34.70
N GLU A 168 14.20 -14.64 35.49
CA GLU A 168 14.24 -13.20 35.68
C GLU A 168 15.59 -12.66 35.20
N ILE A 169 15.55 -11.76 34.23
CA ILE A 169 16.73 -11.06 33.71
C ILE A 169 16.72 -9.65 34.29
N LEU A 170 17.77 -9.30 35.04
CA LEU A 170 17.95 -8.00 35.65
C LEU A 170 19.05 -7.23 34.94
N LEU A 171 18.68 -6.10 34.33
CA LEU A 171 19.56 -5.20 33.61
C LEU A 171 19.96 -4.04 34.52
N HIS A 172 21.25 -3.85 34.76
CA HIS A 172 21.78 -2.66 35.43
C HIS A 172 22.11 -1.62 34.37
N ILE A 173 21.25 -0.60 34.26
CA ILE A 173 21.25 0.34 33.13
C ILE A 173 22.50 1.22 33.17
N ALA A 174 23.19 1.28 32.02
CA ALA A 174 24.40 2.04 31.84
C ALA A 174 24.16 3.55 31.96
N GLU A 175 25.20 4.32 32.31
CA GLU A 175 25.08 5.77 32.52
C GLU A 175 24.61 6.53 31.26
N ASP A 176 24.96 6.04 30.08
CA ASP A 176 24.58 6.60 28.78
C ASP A 176 23.20 6.16 28.27
N SER A 177 22.54 5.24 28.98
CA SER A 177 21.29 4.57 28.58
C SER A 177 20.13 4.83 29.54
N THR A 178 20.26 5.85 30.40
CA THR A 178 19.27 6.18 31.45
C THR A 178 17.88 6.58 30.92
N GLU A 179 17.75 6.88 29.62
CA GLU A 179 16.47 7.10 28.97
C GLU A 179 15.51 5.90 29.04
N PHE A 180 16.04 4.67 29.15
CA PHE A 180 15.23 3.46 29.31
C PHE A 180 14.68 3.27 30.73
N LEU A 181 15.06 4.13 31.69
CA LEU A 181 14.43 4.19 33.01
C LEU A 181 13.13 5.02 32.99
N ASP A 182 12.73 5.60 31.86
CA ASP A 182 11.44 6.26 31.69
C ASP A 182 10.34 5.24 31.34
N ASP A 183 9.30 5.19 32.17
CA ASP A 183 8.12 4.34 31.97
C ASP A 183 7.44 4.59 30.63
N PHE A 184 7.40 5.85 30.17
CA PHE A 184 6.79 6.19 28.89
C PHE A 184 7.60 5.60 27.73
N LYS A 185 8.93 5.70 27.79
CA LYS A 185 9.83 5.14 26.78
C LYS A 185 9.68 3.63 26.70
N ILE A 186 9.73 2.92 27.83
CA ILE A 186 9.55 1.45 27.85
C ILE A 186 8.17 1.04 27.33
N ARG A 187 7.10 1.75 27.70
CA ARG A 187 5.76 1.50 27.18
C ARG A 187 5.71 1.68 25.65
N GLU A 188 6.31 2.73 25.12
CA GLU A 188 6.40 2.96 23.67
C GLU A 188 7.09 1.79 22.97
N LEU A 189 8.23 1.32 23.49
CA LEU A 189 8.96 0.19 22.91
C LEU A 189 8.16 -1.12 22.95
N LEU A 190 7.48 -1.39 24.07
CA LEU A 190 6.65 -2.58 24.18
C LEU A 190 5.46 -2.53 23.20
N LEU A 191 4.82 -1.38 23.03
CA LEU A 191 3.75 -1.18 22.05
C LEU A 191 4.23 -1.13 20.59
N LYS A 192 5.51 -0.84 20.36
CA LYS A 192 6.14 -0.85 19.04
C LYS A 192 6.48 -2.28 18.62
N TYR A 193 7.14 -3.04 19.49
CA TYR A 193 7.70 -4.35 19.12
C TYR A 193 6.86 -5.55 19.53
N ASN A 194 6.07 -5.42 20.61
CA ASN A 194 5.40 -6.52 21.28
C ASN A 194 3.89 -6.31 21.43
N ARG A 195 3.29 -5.37 20.71
CA ARG A 195 1.85 -5.05 20.76
C ARG A 195 0.96 -6.27 20.65
N PHE A 196 1.39 -7.24 19.86
CA PHE A 196 0.61 -8.43 19.54
C PHE A 196 1.27 -9.73 20.00
N ASN A 197 2.30 -9.64 20.85
CA ASN A 197 3.04 -10.80 21.33
C ASN A 197 2.09 -11.85 21.96
N GLN A 198 2.38 -13.13 21.74
CA GLN A 198 1.56 -14.27 22.16
C GLN A 198 1.30 -14.36 23.67
N ILE A 199 2.23 -13.86 24.49
CA ILE A 199 2.14 -13.94 25.95
C ILE A 199 1.74 -12.56 26.51
N PRO A 200 0.79 -12.48 27.46
CA PRO A 200 0.46 -11.23 28.14
C PRO A 200 1.70 -10.60 28.77
N ILE A 201 1.90 -9.30 28.53
CA ILE A 201 2.99 -8.49 29.05
C ILE A 201 2.41 -7.53 30.08
N LYS A 202 2.79 -7.71 31.32
CA LYS A 202 2.46 -6.83 32.44
C LYS A 202 3.48 -5.72 32.55
N PHE A 203 3.02 -4.48 32.59
CA PHE A 203 3.85 -3.30 32.84
C PHE A 203 3.16 -2.34 33.81
N GLY A 204 3.35 -2.58 35.11
CA GLY A 204 2.71 -1.82 36.19
C GLY A 204 1.26 -2.26 36.46
N THR A 205 0.52 -1.37 37.11
CA THR A 205 -0.90 -1.53 37.44
C THR A 205 -1.71 -0.36 36.89
N LYS A 206 -3.00 -0.58 36.66
CA LYS A 206 -3.96 0.45 36.25
C LYS A 206 -5.22 0.40 37.11
N THR A 207 -5.91 1.53 37.23
CA THR A 207 -7.18 1.62 37.94
C THR A 207 -8.35 1.32 36.99
N GLU A 208 -9.12 0.28 37.29
CA GLU A 208 -10.36 -0.06 36.58
C GLU A 208 -11.59 0.31 37.40
N THR A 209 -12.59 0.88 36.75
CA THR A 209 -13.86 1.28 37.38
C THR A 209 -14.90 0.20 37.12
N LEU A 210 -15.42 -0.41 38.17
CA LEU A 210 -16.43 -1.47 38.08
C LEU A 210 -17.80 -0.87 37.69
N PRO A 211 -18.58 -1.56 36.82
CA PRO A 211 -19.93 -1.11 36.50
C PRO A 211 -20.82 -1.10 37.74
N LEU A 212 -21.68 -0.08 37.84
CA LEU A 212 -22.67 0.00 38.92
C LEU A 212 -23.66 -1.18 38.79
N PRO A 213 -24.05 -1.83 39.90
CA PRO A 213 -25.09 -2.86 39.89
C PRO A 213 -26.40 -2.35 39.29
N GLU A 214 -27.14 -3.22 38.57
CA GLU A 214 -28.50 -2.88 38.10
C GLU A 214 -29.40 -2.51 39.31
N GLY A 215 -29.93 -1.28 39.31
CA GLY A 215 -30.74 -0.74 40.42
C GLY A 215 -29.97 0.08 41.45
N ALA A 216 -28.71 0.42 41.21
CA ALA A 216 -27.95 1.36 42.04
C ALA A 216 -28.63 2.75 42.11
N ALA A 217 -28.53 3.41 43.26
CA ALA A 217 -29.06 4.76 43.47
C ALA A 217 -28.42 5.77 42.49
N GLU A 218 -29.14 6.84 42.13
CA GLU A 218 -28.67 7.86 41.17
C GLU A 218 -27.35 8.55 41.59
N ASP A 219 -26.96 8.45 42.86
CA ASP A 219 -25.73 9.01 43.43
C ASP A 219 -24.63 7.97 43.73
N ALA A 220 -24.82 6.71 43.33
CA ALA A 220 -23.84 5.65 43.57
C ALA A 220 -22.55 5.90 42.78
N LYS A 221 -21.42 5.95 43.48
CA LYS A 221 -20.09 6.03 42.86
C LYS A 221 -19.60 4.62 42.51
N PRO A 222 -19.14 4.37 41.28
CA PRO A 222 -18.60 3.07 40.92
C PRO A 222 -17.32 2.81 41.72
N GLU A 223 -17.18 1.57 42.19
CA GLU A 223 -15.98 1.11 42.89
C GLU A 223 -14.82 0.99 41.90
N THR A 224 -13.61 1.38 42.33
CA THR A 224 -12.41 1.27 41.52
C THR A 224 -11.47 0.23 42.12
N ILE A 225 -10.94 -0.67 41.29
CA ILE A 225 -9.95 -1.67 41.67
C ILE A 225 -8.63 -1.43 40.94
N GLU A 226 -7.51 -1.74 41.58
CA GLU A 226 -6.22 -1.82 40.89
C GLU A 226 -6.05 -3.21 40.29
N VAL A 227 -5.75 -3.26 39.00
CA VAL A 227 -5.49 -4.49 38.25
C VAL A 227 -4.14 -4.38 37.55
N ASP A 228 -3.57 -5.53 37.17
CA ASP A 228 -2.37 -5.58 36.36
C ASP A 228 -2.60 -4.86 35.01
N ASP A 229 -1.65 -4.02 34.60
CA ASP A 229 -1.71 -3.35 33.31
C ASP A 229 -1.08 -4.24 32.24
N ILE A 230 -1.94 -5.02 31.57
CA ILE A 230 -1.56 -5.81 30.40
C ILE A 230 -1.58 -4.91 29.17
N ILE A 231 -0.40 -4.67 28.62
CA ILE A 231 -0.21 -3.63 27.59
C ILE A 231 -0.35 -4.13 26.15
N ASN A 232 -0.30 -5.45 25.93
CA ASN A 232 -0.37 -6.07 24.60
C ASN A 232 -1.69 -6.83 24.40
N ASN A 233 -2.01 -7.08 23.13
CA ASN A 233 -3.12 -7.91 22.70
C ASN A 233 -2.59 -9.27 22.19
N PRO A 234 -2.63 -10.34 23.00
CA PRO A 234 -2.11 -11.65 22.59
C PRO A 234 -2.98 -12.39 21.56
N ASN A 235 -4.22 -11.94 21.35
CA ASN A 235 -5.18 -12.58 20.45
C ASN A 235 -5.70 -11.58 19.39
N PRO A 236 -4.80 -11.03 18.55
CA PRO A 236 -5.18 -10.05 17.54
C PRO A 236 -6.11 -10.66 16.48
N ALA A 237 -6.81 -9.83 15.72
CA ALA A 237 -7.83 -10.31 14.80
C ALA A 237 -7.28 -11.27 13.72
N TRP A 238 -6.07 -11.06 13.22
CA TRP A 238 -5.51 -11.89 12.14
C TRP A 238 -5.17 -13.33 12.55
N THR A 239 -5.07 -13.62 13.84
CA THR A 239 -4.79 -14.99 14.33
C THR A 239 -6.07 -15.81 14.52
N LYS A 240 -7.25 -15.19 14.42
CA LYS A 240 -8.54 -15.86 14.57
C LYS A 240 -9.09 -16.33 13.22
N ASN A 241 -9.96 -17.33 13.26
CA ASN A 241 -10.63 -17.76 12.04
C ASN A 241 -11.55 -16.64 11.52
N PRO A 242 -11.59 -16.38 10.20
CA PRO A 242 -12.47 -15.35 9.64
C PRO A 242 -13.95 -15.52 10.00
N SER A 243 -14.42 -16.76 10.24
CA SER A 243 -15.80 -17.07 10.65
C SER A 243 -16.14 -16.66 12.09
N GLU A 244 -15.14 -16.39 12.92
CA GLU A 244 -15.30 -15.97 14.31
C GLU A 244 -15.30 -14.45 14.47
N LEU A 245 -15.05 -13.71 13.38
CA LEU A 245 -14.90 -12.26 13.37
C LEU A 245 -16.10 -11.60 12.70
N THR A 246 -16.55 -10.51 13.30
CA THR A 246 -17.53 -9.59 12.73
C THR A 246 -16.84 -8.40 12.07
N ASP A 247 -17.58 -7.65 11.23
CA ASP A 247 -17.06 -6.41 10.64
C ASP A 247 -16.57 -5.40 11.69
N GLU A 248 -17.22 -5.35 12.85
CA GLU A 248 -16.81 -4.50 13.97
C GLU A 248 -15.49 -4.95 14.60
N ASP A 249 -15.18 -6.25 14.60
CA ASP A 249 -13.89 -6.74 15.07
C ASP A 249 -12.75 -6.29 14.14
N TYR A 250 -12.99 -6.29 12.83
CA TYR A 250 -12.03 -5.78 11.85
C TYR A 250 -11.80 -4.28 11.99
N LYS A 251 -12.85 -3.49 12.23
CA LYS A 251 -12.72 -2.05 12.47
C LYS A 251 -11.97 -1.73 13.75
N LYS A 252 -12.30 -2.41 14.86
CA LYS A 252 -11.57 -2.26 16.13
C LYS A 252 -10.10 -2.58 15.94
N PHE A 253 -9.79 -3.66 15.23
CA PHE A 253 -8.42 -4.05 14.94
C PHE A 253 -7.70 -3.01 14.06
N TYR A 254 -8.37 -2.45 13.06
CA TYR A 254 -7.84 -1.35 12.27
C TYR A 254 -7.51 -0.11 13.11
N SER A 255 -8.39 0.29 14.03
CA SER A 255 -8.13 1.39 14.98
C SER A 255 -7.01 1.06 15.97
N GLU A 256 -6.87 -0.20 16.38
CA GLU A 256 -5.76 -0.65 17.25
C GLU A 256 -4.40 -0.58 16.54
N LEU A 257 -4.37 -0.88 15.23
CA LEU A 257 -3.16 -0.70 14.42
C LEU A 257 -2.83 0.78 14.21
N TYR A 258 -3.84 1.59 13.88
CA TYR A 258 -3.71 2.98 13.46
C TYR A 258 -4.56 3.92 14.34
N PRO A 259 -4.20 4.14 15.61
CA PRO A 259 -5.02 4.90 16.57
C PRO A 259 -5.23 6.38 16.22
N MET A 260 -4.38 6.92 15.33
CA MET A 260 -4.50 8.29 14.83
C MET A 260 -5.45 8.40 13.62
N GLN A 261 -5.99 7.28 13.14
CA GLN A 261 -6.91 7.21 12.01
C GLN A 261 -8.33 7.03 12.51
N PHE A 262 -9.15 8.05 12.26
CA PHE A 262 -10.55 8.10 12.70
C PHE A 262 -11.54 7.60 11.63
N GLU A 263 -11.08 7.42 10.39
CA GLU A 263 -11.92 6.92 9.30
C GLU A 263 -11.86 5.41 9.23
N ASP A 264 -13.03 4.78 9.15
CA ASP A 264 -13.15 3.35 8.90
C ASP A 264 -12.55 2.96 7.54
N PRO A 265 -11.96 1.76 7.42
CA PRO A 265 -11.49 1.26 6.13
C PRO A 265 -12.66 0.96 5.20
N LEU A 266 -12.46 1.11 3.89
CA LEU A 266 -13.49 0.85 2.87
C LEU A 266 -13.93 -0.62 2.87
N PHE A 267 -12.96 -1.51 3.04
CA PHE A 267 -13.11 -2.95 3.21
C PHE A 267 -11.78 -3.57 3.66
N HIS A 268 -11.82 -4.85 4.02
CA HIS A 268 -10.67 -5.63 4.45
C HIS A 268 -10.51 -6.92 3.63
N ILE A 269 -9.28 -7.45 3.61
CA ILE A 269 -8.91 -8.73 3.02
C ILE A 269 -8.20 -9.53 4.11
N HIS A 270 -8.86 -10.57 4.61
CA HIS A 270 -8.25 -11.50 5.55
C HIS A 270 -7.46 -12.56 4.77
N LEU A 271 -6.15 -12.57 4.98
CA LEU A 271 -5.21 -13.57 4.50
C LEU A 271 -5.13 -14.69 5.54
N ASN A 272 -5.47 -15.91 5.15
CA ASN A 272 -5.26 -17.10 5.97
C ASN A 272 -4.92 -18.26 5.05
N VAL A 273 -3.69 -18.77 5.13
CA VAL A 273 -3.20 -19.94 4.40
C VAL A 273 -2.12 -20.65 5.20
N ASP A 274 -2.17 -21.98 5.13
CA ASP A 274 -1.28 -22.93 5.80
C ASP A 274 -0.46 -23.79 4.81
N TYR A 275 -0.79 -23.75 3.51
CA TYR A 275 -0.08 -24.47 2.46
C TYR A 275 -0.04 -23.69 1.12
N PRO A 276 1.11 -23.62 0.41
CA PRO A 276 2.40 -24.27 0.68
C PRO A 276 3.31 -23.50 1.65
N PHE A 277 2.81 -22.45 2.28
CA PHE A 277 3.46 -21.64 3.31
C PHE A 277 2.37 -21.14 4.27
N ASN A 278 2.78 -20.75 5.47
CA ASN A 278 1.94 -20.16 6.49
C ASN A 278 1.94 -18.64 6.33
N LEU A 279 0.77 -18.06 6.08
CA LEU A 279 0.59 -16.63 5.98
C LEU A 279 -0.78 -16.27 6.55
N THR A 280 -0.76 -15.50 7.62
CA THR A 280 -1.93 -14.85 8.18
C THR A 280 -1.78 -13.34 8.06
N GLY A 281 -2.88 -12.61 8.15
CA GLY A 281 -2.83 -11.16 8.05
C GLY A 281 -4.16 -10.56 7.63
N ILE A 282 -4.26 -9.25 7.79
CA ILE A 282 -5.43 -8.49 7.35
C ILE A 282 -4.92 -7.25 6.65
N LEU A 283 -5.30 -7.08 5.38
CA LEU A 283 -5.06 -5.88 4.61
C LEU A 283 -6.33 -5.03 4.57
N PHE A 284 -6.18 -3.72 4.72
CA PHE A 284 -7.25 -2.75 4.74
C PHE A 284 -7.06 -1.75 3.60
N PHE A 285 -8.14 -1.46 2.89
CA PHE A 285 -8.18 -0.36 1.94
C PHE A 285 -8.59 0.92 2.69
N PRO A 286 -7.66 1.87 2.92
CA PRO A 286 -8.02 3.12 3.54
C PRO A 286 -8.88 3.96 2.60
N LYS A 287 -9.70 4.84 3.15
CA LYS A 287 -10.28 5.93 2.38
C LYS A 287 -9.18 6.92 2.02
N LEU A 288 -9.08 7.30 0.75
CA LEU A 288 -8.05 8.24 0.31
C LEU A 288 -8.47 9.65 0.72
N SER A 289 -7.84 10.20 1.75
CA SER A 289 -7.94 11.63 2.07
C SER A 289 -6.81 12.40 1.39
N ASN A 290 -7.05 13.67 1.02
CA ASN A 290 -6.04 14.57 0.45
C ASN A 290 -4.87 14.90 1.42
N SER A 291 -4.81 14.29 2.62
CA SER A 291 -3.79 14.54 3.63
C SER A 291 -2.64 13.52 3.58
N LEU A 292 -1.49 14.06 3.16
CA LEU A 292 -0.11 13.57 3.05
C LEU A 292 0.52 12.81 4.25
N ASN A 293 -0.16 11.86 4.88
CA ASN A 293 0.48 10.96 5.88
C ASN A 293 0.62 9.51 5.40
N ILE A 294 0.87 9.32 4.10
CA ILE A 294 1.08 7.99 3.48
C ILE A 294 2.32 7.29 4.07
N GLU A 295 3.30 8.04 4.61
CA GLU A 295 4.56 7.46 5.09
C GLU A 295 4.47 6.69 6.42
N LYS A 296 3.48 6.96 7.28
CA LYS A 296 3.41 6.36 8.63
C LYS A 296 2.49 5.13 8.75
N ASP A 297 1.45 5.06 7.92
CA ASP A 297 0.44 4.01 8.03
C ASP A 297 0.66 2.94 6.95
N LYS A 298 1.81 2.25 7.03
CA LYS A 298 2.17 1.18 6.12
C LYS A 298 1.70 -0.18 6.63
N ILE A 299 1.71 -1.18 5.75
CA ILE A 299 1.59 -2.58 6.14
C ILE A 299 2.76 -2.95 7.04
N GLN A 300 2.47 -3.61 8.15
CA GLN A 300 3.47 -4.08 9.10
C GLN A 300 3.71 -5.58 8.91
N LEU A 301 4.97 -5.98 8.89
CA LEU A 301 5.40 -7.38 8.86
C LEU A 301 5.67 -7.89 10.27
N TYR A 302 5.05 -9.02 10.58
CA TYR A 302 5.22 -9.80 11.78
C TYR A 302 5.73 -11.19 11.45
N GLN A 303 6.35 -11.82 12.44
CA GLN A 303 6.65 -13.24 12.43
C GLN A 303 6.27 -13.82 13.78
N ASN A 304 5.29 -14.73 13.79
CA ASN A 304 4.72 -15.29 15.01
C ASN A 304 4.30 -14.18 15.98
N GLN A 305 3.61 -13.16 15.45
CA GLN A 305 3.14 -11.96 16.16
C GLN A 305 4.22 -11.06 16.79
N VAL A 306 5.50 -11.25 16.47
CA VAL A 306 6.57 -10.30 16.80
C VAL A 306 6.80 -9.34 15.65
N PHE A 307 6.80 -8.04 15.92
CA PHE A 307 7.02 -7.03 14.90
C PHE A 307 8.45 -7.11 14.35
N VAL A 308 8.56 -7.17 13.02
CA VAL A 308 9.83 -7.25 12.30
C VAL A 308 10.16 -5.88 11.69
N THR A 309 9.32 -5.41 10.78
CA THR A 309 9.53 -4.17 10.01
C THR A 309 8.23 -3.72 9.34
N ASP A 310 8.13 -2.45 8.96
CA ASP A 310 7.11 -1.91 8.07
C ASP A 310 7.60 -1.75 6.61
N GLU A 311 8.87 -2.06 6.35
CA GLU A 311 9.47 -2.08 5.01
C GLU A 311 9.22 -3.42 4.31
N VAL A 312 8.00 -3.59 3.82
CA VAL A 312 7.50 -4.85 3.21
C VAL A 312 7.80 -5.00 1.71
N LYS A 313 8.71 -4.18 1.17
CA LYS A 313 9.04 -4.18 -0.25
C LYS A 313 9.55 -5.55 -0.70
N GLY A 314 8.95 -6.07 -1.77
CA GLY A 314 9.26 -7.39 -2.32
C GLY A 314 8.44 -8.55 -1.74
N ILE A 315 7.87 -8.41 -0.53
CA ILE A 315 6.85 -9.35 -0.01
C ILE A 315 5.48 -8.94 -0.52
N VAL A 316 5.14 -7.68 -0.33
CA VAL A 316 3.88 -7.12 -0.80
C VAL A 316 4.12 -6.54 -2.19
N PRO A 317 3.26 -6.86 -3.18
CA PRO A 317 3.29 -6.21 -4.49
C PRO A 317 3.25 -4.69 -4.38
N ASP A 318 4.02 -3.98 -5.21
CA ASP A 318 4.18 -2.52 -5.12
C ASP A 318 2.84 -1.77 -5.18
N PHE A 319 1.89 -2.25 -5.97
CA PHE A 319 0.56 -1.63 -6.09
C PHE A 319 -0.27 -1.68 -4.80
N LEU A 320 0.04 -2.60 -3.89
CA LEU A 320 -0.62 -2.75 -2.60
C LEU A 320 0.10 -2.00 -1.48
N MET A 321 1.22 -1.33 -1.75
CA MET A 321 1.93 -0.53 -0.74
C MET A 321 1.12 0.66 -0.21
N LEU A 322 0.06 1.06 -0.92
CA LEU A 322 -0.90 2.07 -0.47
C LEU A 322 -1.92 1.54 0.53
N LEU A 323 -1.95 0.22 0.76
CA LEU A 323 -2.82 -0.40 1.75
C LEU A 323 -2.23 -0.30 3.15
N ARG A 324 -3.09 -0.57 4.12
CA ARG A 324 -2.78 -0.66 5.53
C ARG A 324 -2.96 -2.11 6.00
N GLY A 325 -2.36 -2.48 7.11
CA GLY A 325 -2.65 -3.73 7.79
C GLY A 325 -1.42 -4.47 8.28
N VAL A 326 -1.60 -5.78 8.47
CA VAL A 326 -0.59 -6.69 9.00
C VAL A 326 -0.45 -7.90 8.10
N ILE A 327 0.79 -8.35 7.94
CA ILE A 327 1.13 -9.66 7.40
C ILE A 327 1.99 -10.38 8.43
N ASP A 328 1.67 -11.63 8.72
CA ASP A 328 2.38 -12.48 9.66
C ASP A 328 2.72 -13.83 9.00
N SER A 329 4.01 -14.15 8.90
CA SER A 329 4.47 -15.40 8.30
C SER A 329 5.80 -15.88 8.91
N PRO A 330 5.87 -17.12 9.41
CA PRO A 330 7.12 -17.75 9.84
C PRO A 330 8.03 -18.17 8.68
N ASP A 331 7.51 -18.25 7.46
CA ASP A 331 8.25 -18.71 6.27
C ASP A 331 9.08 -17.62 5.59
N ILE A 332 9.05 -16.38 6.11
CA ILE A 332 9.83 -15.27 5.56
C ILE A 332 11.24 -15.30 6.17
N PRO A 333 12.30 -15.48 5.36
CA PRO A 333 13.65 -15.56 5.88
C PRO A 333 14.15 -14.19 6.34
N LEU A 334 14.42 -14.08 7.64
CA LEU A 334 14.97 -12.87 8.25
C LEU A 334 16.49 -12.89 8.27
N ASN A 335 17.10 -11.70 8.18
CA ASN A 335 18.51 -11.53 8.49
C ASN A 335 18.75 -11.55 10.02
N VAL A 336 20.02 -11.59 10.45
CA VAL A 336 20.39 -11.68 11.88
C VAL A 336 19.84 -10.52 12.71
N SER A 337 19.80 -9.30 12.16
CA SER A 337 19.23 -8.13 12.82
C SER A 337 17.69 -8.07 12.79
N ARG A 338 17.05 -8.96 12.01
CA ARG A 338 15.62 -8.97 11.70
C ARG A 338 15.10 -7.64 11.15
N SER A 339 15.94 -6.90 10.45
CA SER A 339 15.64 -5.53 10.01
C SER A 339 15.48 -5.39 8.49
N TYR A 340 15.99 -6.34 7.71
CA TYR A 340 15.89 -6.34 6.25
C TYR A 340 15.70 -7.76 5.71
N LEU A 341 14.99 -7.84 4.58
CA LEU A 341 14.59 -9.10 3.97
C LEU A 341 15.62 -9.58 2.96
N GLN A 342 15.88 -10.88 2.95
CA GLN A 342 16.66 -11.51 1.89
C GLN A 342 15.75 -11.86 0.72
N ALA A 343 16.23 -11.66 -0.51
CA ALA A 343 15.47 -12.01 -1.71
C ALA A 343 15.35 -13.53 -1.83
N ASP A 344 14.17 -14.07 -1.53
CA ASP A 344 13.91 -15.51 -1.48
C ASP A 344 12.76 -15.96 -2.40
N GLY A 345 12.76 -17.24 -2.80
CA GLY A 345 11.69 -17.84 -3.60
C GLY A 345 10.35 -17.92 -2.84
N ALA A 346 10.37 -18.10 -1.52
CA ALA A 346 9.19 -18.08 -0.65
C ALA A 346 8.50 -16.70 -0.68
N VAL A 347 9.29 -15.62 -0.59
CA VAL A 347 8.80 -14.24 -0.66
C VAL A 347 8.02 -13.99 -1.97
N LYS A 348 8.52 -14.47 -3.12
CA LYS A 348 7.80 -14.36 -4.40
C LYS A 348 6.48 -15.14 -4.43
N LYS A 349 6.44 -16.32 -3.79
CA LYS A 349 5.22 -17.13 -3.70
C LYS A 349 4.16 -16.46 -2.82
N ILE A 350 4.58 -15.90 -1.68
CA ILE A 350 3.74 -15.10 -0.79
C ILE A 350 3.17 -13.90 -1.54
N SER A 351 4.03 -13.11 -2.20
CA SER A 351 3.62 -11.96 -3.01
C SER A 351 2.56 -12.34 -4.07
N SER A 352 2.82 -13.39 -4.85
CA SER A 352 1.87 -13.90 -5.85
C SER A 352 0.52 -14.32 -5.26
N TYR A 353 0.54 -14.90 -4.05
CA TYR A 353 -0.68 -15.32 -3.36
C TYR A 353 -1.48 -14.13 -2.86
N ILE A 354 -0.82 -13.12 -2.30
CA ILE A 354 -1.46 -11.86 -1.89
C ILE A 354 -2.14 -11.21 -3.10
N THR A 355 -1.44 -11.06 -4.24
CA THR A 355 -2.02 -10.55 -5.49
C THR A 355 -3.28 -11.32 -5.89
N LYS A 356 -3.22 -12.65 -5.85
CA LYS A 356 -4.35 -13.51 -6.19
C LYS A 356 -5.54 -13.30 -5.25
N LYS A 357 -5.29 -13.25 -3.94
CA LYS A 357 -6.33 -13.06 -2.91
C LYS A 357 -6.98 -11.70 -2.98
N VAL A 358 -6.21 -10.65 -3.26
CA VAL A 358 -6.77 -9.31 -3.47
C VAL A 358 -7.68 -9.30 -4.70
N ALA A 359 -7.23 -9.86 -5.83
CA ALA A 359 -8.08 -9.97 -7.02
C ALA A 359 -9.37 -10.77 -6.75
N ASP A 360 -9.26 -11.90 -6.03
CA ASP A 360 -10.43 -12.71 -5.66
C ASP A 360 -11.40 -11.92 -4.76
N LYS A 361 -10.89 -11.11 -3.82
CA LYS A 361 -11.74 -10.25 -2.99
C LYS A 361 -12.41 -9.15 -3.81
N MET A 362 -11.73 -8.53 -4.78
CA MET A 362 -12.35 -7.52 -5.65
C MET A 362 -13.56 -8.11 -6.41
N VAL A 363 -13.40 -9.32 -6.95
CA VAL A 363 -14.50 -10.06 -7.61
C VAL A 363 -15.63 -10.39 -6.64
N GLU A 364 -15.31 -10.76 -5.40
CA GLU A 364 -16.31 -11.03 -4.36
C GLU A 364 -17.11 -9.77 -4.00
N LEU A 365 -16.44 -8.63 -3.82
CA LEU A 365 -17.07 -7.36 -3.43
C LEU A 365 -18.10 -6.91 -4.46
N ILE A 366 -17.71 -6.83 -5.73
CA ILE A 366 -18.62 -6.42 -6.81
C ILE A 366 -19.78 -7.41 -6.97
N ARG A 367 -19.55 -8.72 -6.79
CA ARG A 367 -20.61 -9.73 -6.88
C ARG A 367 -21.61 -9.63 -5.72
N ASN A 368 -21.13 -9.34 -4.51
CA ASN A 368 -21.97 -9.29 -3.32
C ASN A 368 -22.78 -7.98 -3.25
N ASN A 369 -22.15 -6.85 -3.55
CA ASN A 369 -22.82 -5.54 -3.56
C ASN A 369 -22.14 -4.59 -4.56
N ARG A 370 -22.62 -4.61 -5.81
CA ARG A 370 -22.09 -3.77 -6.88
C ARG A 370 -22.26 -2.27 -6.59
N GLU A 371 -23.39 -1.86 -6.02
CA GLU A 371 -23.67 -0.45 -5.74
C GLU A 371 -22.67 0.14 -4.74
N ASP A 372 -22.39 -0.58 -3.65
CA ASP A 372 -21.36 -0.18 -2.68
C ASP A 372 -19.95 -0.13 -3.31
N TYR A 373 -19.64 -1.09 -4.19
CA TYR A 373 -18.36 -1.12 -4.91
C TYR A 373 -18.20 0.07 -5.88
N GLU A 374 -19.26 0.44 -6.58
CA GLU A 374 -19.29 1.62 -7.47
C GLU A 374 -19.10 2.93 -6.69
N GLN A 375 -19.73 3.07 -5.52
CA GLN A 375 -19.58 4.25 -4.65
C GLN A 375 -18.14 4.44 -4.15
N LYS A 376 -17.41 3.33 -3.93
CA LYS A 376 -16.02 3.33 -3.47
C LYS A 376 -15.00 3.42 -4.61
N TRP A 377 -15.45 3.41 -5.87
CA TRP A 377 -14.57 3.28 -7.04
C TRP A 377 -13.46 4.34 -7.08
N ASN A 378 -13.81 5.61 -6.82
CA ASN A 378 -12.84 6.70 -6.90
C ASN A 378 -11.73 6.60 -5.84
N ASP A 379 -12.00 5.97 -4.70
CA ASP A 379 -10.99 5.74 -3.67
C ASP A 379 -10.06 4.56 -3.98
N ILE A 380 -10.47 3.62 -4.83
CA ILE A 380 -9.71 2.38 -5.11
C ILE A 380 -9.14 2.30 -6.53
N LYS A 381 -9.65 3.09 -7.48
CA LYS A 381 -9.29 2.99 -8.91
C LYS A 381 -7.78 3.08 -9.14
N VAL A 382 -7.09 3.99 -8.47
CA VAL A 382 -5.64 4.18 -8.65
C VAL A 382 -4.86 2.92 -8.25
N VAL A 383 -5.23 2.27 -7.15
CA VAL A 383 -4.60 1.02 -6.69
C VAL A 383 -4.86 -0.10 -7.70
N ILE A 384 -6.10 -0.21 -8.18
CA ILE A 384 -6.50 -1.24 -9.14
C ILE A 384 -5.78 -1.06 -10.48
N GLU A 385 -5.78 0.15 -11.02
CA GLU A 385 -5.10 0.50 -12.28
C GLU A 385 -3.59 0.26 -12.17
N TYR A 386 -2.98 0.60 -11.03
CA TYR A 386 -1.56 0.33 -10.81
C TYR A 386 -1.27 -1.17 -10.81
N GLY A 387 -2.13 -1.97 -10.16
CA GLY A 387 -2.04 -3.43 -10.19
C GLY A 387 -2.23 -4.01 -11.59
N MET A 388 -3.15 -3.48 -12.39
CA MET A 388 -3.34 -3.91 -13.79
C MET A 388 -2.12 -3.64 -14.67
N VAL A 389 -1.43 -2.52 -14.44
CA VAL A 389 -0.24 -2.14 -15.21
C VAL A 389 0.98 -2.96 -14.81
N THR A 390 1.14 -3.26 -13.51
CA THR A 390 2.37 -3.89 -12.99
C THR A 390 2.30 -5.40 -12.78
N GLU A 391 1.11 -5.98 -12.56
CA GLU A 391 0.96 -7.38 -12.17
C GLU A 391 0.08 -8.17 -13.15
N ASP A 392 0.70 -8.97 -14.03
CA ASP A 392 0.01 -9.70 -15.09
C ASP A 392 -1.12 -10.61 -14.57
N LYS A 393 -0.90 -11.33 -13.46
CA LYS A 393 -1.92 -12.21 -12.87
C LYS A 393 -3.10 -11.45 -12.27
N PHE A 394 -2.88 -10.21 -11.83
CA PHE A 394 -3.94 -9.33 -11.36
C PHE A 394 -4.76 -8.85 -12.57
N TYR A 395 -4.04 -8.42 -13.62
CA TYR A 395 -4.62 -8.01 -14.89
C TYR A 395 -5.49 -9.09 -15.55
N GLU A 396 -5.04 -10.36 -15.57
CA GLU A 396 -5.81 -11.48 -16.13
C GLU A 396 -7.20 -11.67 -15.51
N LYS A 397 -7.41 -11.21 -14.26
CA LYS A 397 -8.70 -11.29 -13.56
C LYS A 397 -9.49 -9.97 -13.61
N SER A 398 -8.87 -8.88 -14.04
CA SER A 398 -9.40 -7.53 -13.94
C SER A 398 -10.73 -7.33 -14.65
N ASP A 399 -11.01 -8.09 -15.72
CA ASP A 399 -12.28 -8.02 -16.46
C ASP A 399 -13.52 -8.20 -15.58
N LYS A 400 -13.36 -8.86 -14.42
CA LYS A 400 -14.45 -9.17 -13.48
C LYS A 400 -14.65 -8.15 -12.37
N PHE A 401 -13.76 -7.16 -12.23
CA PHE A 401 -13.82 -6.20 -11.12
C PHE A 401 -13.33 -4.78 -11.46
N MET A 402 -12.63 -4.57 -12.57
CA MET A 402 -12.27 -3.25 -13.06
C MET A 402 -13.53 -2.58 -13.62
N LEU A 403 -13.87 -1.42 -13.08
CA LEU A 403 -14.97 -0.62 -13.59
C LEU A 403 -14.46 0.43 -14.57
N TYR A 404 -15.24 0.63 -15.62
CA TYR A 404 -15.06 1.66 -16.62
C TYR A 404 -16.23 2.65 -16.49
N PRO A 405 -16.06 3.75 -15.73
CA PRO A 405 -17.11 4.74 -15.55
C PRO A 405 -17.42 5.41 -16.88
N THR A 406 -18.68 5.68 -17.18
CA THR A 406 -19.09 6.48 -18.32
C THR A 406 -19.28 7.93 -17.91
N THR A 407 -19.28 8.83 -18.90
CA THR A 407 -19.60 10.26 -18.69
C THR A 407 -21.05 10.49 -18.22
N ASP A 408 -21.90 9.47 -18.21
CA ASP A 408 -23.27 9.50 -17.68
C ASP A 408 -23.37 8.92 -16.25
N GLY A 409 -22.23 8.60 -15.63
CA GLY A 409 -22.18 8.07 -14.25
C GLY A 409 -22.59 6.61 -14.13
N LYS A 410 -22.58 5.84 -15.23
CA LYS A 410 -22.72 4.38 -15.17
C LYS A 410 -21.35 3.74 -15.02
N TYR A 411 -21.28 2.56 -14.40
CA TYR A 411 -20.04 1.81 -14.28
C TYR A 411 -20.19 0.48 -15.00
N LEU A 412 -19.29 0.20 -15.94
CA LEU A 412 -19.33 -1.01 -16.76
C LEU A 412 -18.13 -1.89 -16.45
N LEU A 413 -18.33 -3.21 -16.39
CA LEU A 413 -17.25 -4.18 -16.49
C LEU A 413 -16.73 -4.27 -17.93
N TRP A 414 -15.58 -4.90 -18.14
CA TRP A 414 -14.97 -5.02 -19.47
C TRP A 414 -15.92 -5.66 -20.50
N ASP A 415 -16.53 -6.79 -20.16
CA ASP A 415 -17.41 -7.51 -21.08
C ASP A 415 -18.68 -6.70 -21.39
N GLU A 416 -19.25 -6.03 -20.38
CA GLU A 416 -20.42 -5.15 -20.53
C GLU A 416 -20.11 -3.95 -21.42
N LEU A 417 -18.93 -3.35 -21.25
CA LEU A 417 -18.44 -2.26 -22.08
C LEU A 417 -18.36 -2.70 -23.55
N ILE A 418 -17.69 -3.82 -23.81
CA ILE A 418 -17.51 -4.31 -25.18
C ILE A 418 -18.86 -4.68 -25.81
N GLU A 419 -19.75 -5.34 -25.08
CA GLU A 419 -21.09 -5.66 -25.55
C GLU A 419 -21.88 -4.39 -25.93
N ASN A 420 -21.79 -3.32 -25.12
CA ASN A 420 -22.50 -2.07 -25.36
C ASN A 420 -22.00 -1.30 -26.60
N ILE A 421 -20.70 -1.39 -26.92
CA ILE A 421 -20.09 -0.50 -27.91
C ILE A 421 -19.73 -1.18 -29.23
N LYS A 422 -19.50 -2.50 -29.26
CA LYS A 422 -18.89 -3.17 -30.41
C LYS A 422 -19.66 -2.94 -31.71
N ASP A 423 -20.99 -2.94 -31.68
CA ASP A 423 -21.80 -2.75 -32.88
C ASP A 423 -21.73 -1.31 -33.42
N LYS A 424 -21.63 -0.32 -32.54
CA LYS A 424 -21.67 1.10 -32.90
C LYS A 424 -20.29 1.69 -33.13
N GLN A 425 -19.31 1.28 -32.34
CA GLN A 425 -17.97 1.86 -32.26
C GLN A 425 -16.87 0.99 -32.90
N THR A 426 -17.20 0.12 -33.85
CA THR A 426 -16.19 -0.56 -34.67
C THR A 426 -15.86 0.24 -35.94
N ASP A 427 -14.59 0.53 -36.17
CA ASP A 427 -14.11 1.22 -37.37
C ASP A 427 -14.18 0.32 -38.63
N LYS A 428 -13.92 0.92 -39.80
CA LYS A 428 -13.89 0.21 -41.09
C LYS A 428 -12.85 -0.92 -41.16
N ASN A 429 -11.85 -0.91 -40.27
CA ASN A 429 -10.80 -1.94 -40.18
C ASN A 429 -11.19 -3.08 -39.23
N GLY A 430 -12.39 -3.04 -38.65
CA GLY A 430 -12.87 -4.04 -37.70
C GLY A 430 -12.28 -3.92 -36.30
N LYS A 431 -11.73 -2.75 -35.93
CA LYS A 431 -11.26 -2.44 -34.57
C LYS A 431 -12.34 -1.73 -33.78
N THR A 432 -12.58 -2.15 -32.54
CA THR A 432 -13.45 -1.45 -31.61
C THR A 432 -12.71 -0.25 -31.01
N VAL A 433 -13.24 0.95 -31.22
CA VAL A 433 -12.69 2.21 -30.70
C VAL A 433 -13.42 2.58 -29.42
N ILE A 434 -12.71 2.56 -28.29
CA ILE A 434 -13.23 3.02 -27.01
C ILE A 434 -12.97 4.52 -26.89
N LEU A 435 -14.05 5.30 -26.87
CA LEU A 435 -13.97 6.74 -26.66
C LEU A 435 -13.88 7.05 -25.16
N TYR A 436 -13.00 7.98 -24.79
CA TYR A 436 -12.88 8.44 -23.41
C TYR A 436 -12.70 9.96 -23.29
N ALA A 437 -13.00 10.47 -22.11
CA ALA A 437 -12.77 11.83 -21.67
C ALA A 437 -11.98 11.80 -20.35
N SER A 438 -11.08 12.76 -20.15
CA SER A 438 -10.34 12.96 -18.91
C SER A 438 -11.02 13.96 -17.96
N ASN A 439 -11.93 14.78 -18.49
CA ASN A 439 -12.68 15.76 -17.71
C ASN A 439 -13.98 16.09 -18.45
N THR A 440 -15.12 15.87 -17.79
CA THR A 440 -16.44 16.08 -18.39
C THR A 440 -16.73 17.54 -18.73
N ASP A 441 -16.30 18.48 -17.88
CA ASP A 441 -16.61 19.90 -18.04
C ASP A 441 -15.81 20.53 -19.18
N LEU A 442 -14.52 20.20 -19.26
CA LEU A 442 -13.63 20.72 -20.30
C LEU A 442 -13.90 20.11 -21.68
N GLN A 443 -14.53 18.93 -21.73
CA GLN A 443 -14.71 18.16 -22.96
C GLN A 443 -16.19 17.95 -23.32
N ASP A 444 -17.11 18.66 -22.66
CA ASP A 444 -18.56 18.47 -22.81
C ASP A 444 -19.00 18.52 -24.27
N SER A 445 -18.58 19.53 -25.05
CA SER A 445 -18.98 19.66 -26.46
C SER A 445 -18.64 18.43 -27.31
N TYR A 446 -17.47 17.83 -27.09
CA TYR A 446 -17.05 16.60 -27.78
C TYR A 446 -17.80 15.38 -27.28
N ILE A 447 -18.08 15.32 -25.98
CA ILE A 447 -18.90 14.26 -25.37
C ILE A 447 -20.31 14.29 -25.97
N GLN A 448 -20.95 15.46 -26.05
CA GLN A 448 -22.28 15.62 -26.66
C GLN A 448 -22.26 15.22 -28.14
N THR A 449 -21.20 15.58 -28.87
CA THR A 449 -21.03 15.20 -30.28
C THR A 449 -20.95 13.67 -30.45
N ALA A 450 -20.18 12.98 -29.60
CA ALA A 450 -20.10 11.52 -29.59
C ALA A 450 -21.45 10.88 -29.23
N LYS A 451 -22.15 11.41 -28.22
CA LYS A 451 -23.48 10.93 -27.79
C LYS A 451 -24.55 11.13 -28.86
N ALA A 452 -24.50 12.21 -29.62
CA ALA A 452 -25.42 12.45 -30.75
C ALA A 452 -25.29 11.37 -31.83
N LYS A 453 -24.11 10.75 -31.98
CA LYS A 453 -23.87 9.58 -32.83
C LYS A 453 -24.22 8.24 -32.17
N GLY A 454 -24.71 8.27 -30.93
CA GLY A 454 -25.05 7.09 -30.15
C GLY A 454 -23.82 6.33 -29.63
N TYR A 455 -22.67 6.98 -29.56
CA TYR A 455 -21.45 6.43 -28.97
C TYR A 455 -21.42 6.63 -27.46
N GLU A 456 -20.87 5.64 -26.76
CA GLU A 456 -20.57 5.65 -25.34
C GLU A 456 -19.19 6.27 -25.11
N VAL A 457 -19.07 7.11 -24.08
CA VAL A 457 -17.81 7.78 -23.72
C VAL A 457 -17.48 7.48 -22.27
N LEU A 458 -16.29 6.92 -22.04
CA LEU A 458 -15.76 6.64 -20.72
C LEU A 458 -15.19 7.90 -20.04
N LEU A 459 -15.25 7.95 -18.71
CA LEU A 459 -14.52 8.89 -17.89
C LEU A 459 -13.25 8.20 -17.37
N MET A 460 -12.10 8.62 -17.88
CA MET A 460 -10.77 8.11 -17.50
C MET A 460 -9.88 9.30 -17.10
N ASP A 461 -9.88 9.61 -15.81
CA ASP A 461 -9.34 10.83 -15.19
C ASP A 461 -8.15 10.58 -14.24
N SER A 462 -7.73 9.33 -14.09
CA SER A 462 -6.59 8.95 -13.24
C SER A 462 -5.24 9.23 -13.93
N PRO A 463 -4.18 9.55 -13.16
CA PRO A 463 -2.84 9.73 -13.72
C PRO A 463 -2.31 8.47 -14.42
N LEU A 464 -2.75 7.27 -14.05
CA LEU A 464 -2.25 6.01 -14.64
C LEU A 464 -2.91 5.64 -15.98
N VAL A 465 -3.91 6.40 -16.43
CA VAL A 465 -4.68 6.15 -17.64
C VAL A 465 -3.83 5.93 -18.89
N PRO A 466 -2.77 6.72 -19.19
CA PRO A 466 -1.94 6.49 -20.38
C PRO A 466 -1.28 5.10 -20.39
N HIS A 467 -0.78 4.65 -19.23
CA HIS A 467 -0.16 3.33 -19.07
C HIS A 467 -1.20 2.21 -19.12
N LEU A 468 -2.36 2.43 -18.50
CA LEU A 468 -3.48 1.48 -18.53
C LEU A 468 -3.97 1.26 -19.97
N ILE A 469 -4.18 2.35 -20.72
CA ILE A 469 -4.59 2.27 -22.12
C ILE A 469 -3.55 1.50 -22.94
N GLN A 470 -2.26 1.80 -22.79
CA GLN A 470 -1.20 1.06 -23.48
C GLN A 470 -1.25 -0.44 -23.15
N LYS A 471 -1.44 -0.80 -21.87
CA LYS A 471 -1.60 -2.20 -21.45
C LYS A 471 -2.81 -2.84 -22.13
N LEU A 472 -3.96 -2.18 -22.13
CA LEU A 472 -5.20 -2.69 -22.74
C LEU A 472 -5.05 -2.85 -24.26
N GLU A 473 -4.54 -1.85 -24.98
CA GLU A 473 -4.31 -1.92 -26.44
C GLU A 473 -3.28 -3.00 -26.83
N SER A 474 -2.29 -3.27 -25.98
CA SER A 474 -1.27 -4.29 -26.27
C SER A 474 -1.72 -5.73 -26.01
N THR A 475 -2.80 -5.93 -25.24
CA THR A 475 -3.23 -7.26 -24.79
C THR A 475 -4.64 -7.65 -25.23
N LYS A 476 -5.53 -6.67 -25.46
CA LYS A 476 -6.90 -6.90 -25.93
C LYS A 476 -6.92 -6.87 -27.46
N ASP A 477 -7.46 -7.92 -28.08
CA ASP A 477 -7.50 -8.04 -29.53
C ASP A 477 -8.42 -6.98 -30.15
N LYS A 478 -7.95 -6.32 -31.21
CA LYS A 478 -8.71 -5.34 -32.02
C LYS A 478 -9.37 -4.20 -31.22
N VAL A 479 -8.76 -3.78 -30.12
CA VAL A 479 -9.22 -2.61 -29.36
C VAL A 479 -8.22 -1.46 -29.52
N THR A 480 -8.76 -0.24 -29.64
CA THR A 480 -7.98 0.99 -29.51
C THR A 480 -8.76 2.02 -28.71
N PHE A 481 -8.06 2.95 -28.08
CA PHE A 481 -8.64 4.03 -27.32
C PHE A 481 -8.41 5.35 -28.04
N ALA A 482 -9.41 6.22 -28.01
CA ALA A 482 -9.30 7.56 -28.54
C ALA A 482 -9.98 8.55 -27.60
N ARG A 483 -9.30 9.65 -27.27
CA ARG A 483 -9.95 10.70 -26.49
C ARG A 483 -10.87 11.51 -27.40
N VAL A 484 -12.00 11.97 -26.86
CA VAL A 484 -13.06 12.65 -27.63
C VAL A 484 -12.63 13.96 -28.30
N ASP A 485 -11.57 14.62 -27.81
CA ASP A 485 -10.99 15.86 -28.36
C ASP A 485 -9.69 15.60 -29.15
N ALA A 486 -9.37 14.33 -29.43
CA ALA A 486 -8.13 13.97 -30.13
C ALA A 486 -8.18 14.29 -31.63
N ASP A 487 -9.36 14.17 -32.22
CA ASP A 487 -9.68 14.46 -33.60
C ASP A 487 -11.20 14.64 -33.75
N ASN A 488 -11.68 14.93 -34.96
CA ASN A 488 -13.10 14.93 -35.26
C ASN A 488 -13.70 13.52 -35.06
N ILE A 489 -14.93 13.46 -34.53
CA ILE A 489 -15.62 12.20 -34.22
C ILE A 489 -15.68 11.21 -35.39
N ASN A 490 -15.77 11.69 -36.64
CA ASN A 490 -15.81 10.87 -37.85
C ASN A 490 -14.47 10.20 -38.17
N LYS A 491 -13.37 10.79 -37.69
CA LYS A 491 -12.01 10.23 -37.81
C LYS A 491 -11.64 9.36 -36.61
N LEU A 492 -12.18 9.67 -35.44
CA LEU A 492 -11.99 8.83 -34.27
C LEU A 492 -12.57 7.43 -34.51
N ILE A 493 -13.73 7.36 -35.16
CA ILE A 493 -14.35 6.10 -35.59
C ILE A 493 -14.67 6.20 -37.08
N GLU A 494 -13.69 5.87 -37.91
CA GLU A 494 -13.86 5.89 -39.37
C GLU A 494 -14.85 4.82 -39.82
N LYS A 495 -15.95 5.26 -40.45
CA LYS A 495 -16.96 4.42 -41.09
C LYS A 495 -16.87 4.59 -42.62
N ASP A 496 -17.32 3.60 -43.37
CA ASP A 496 -17.46 3.69 -44.83
C ASP A 496 -18.73 4.50 -45.22
N GLU A 497 -18.86 5.71 -44.67
CA GLU A 497 -19.94 6.63 -45.03
C GLU A 497 -19.48 7.57 -46.16
N PRO A 498 -20.24 7.71 -47.26
CA PRO A 498 -19.90 8.64 -48.31
C PRO A 498 -20.07 10.08 -47.81
N VAL A 499 -18.94 10.75 -47.60
CA VAL A 499 -18.92 12.15 -47.22
C VAL A 499 -19.12 13.01 -48.47
N ILE A 500 -20.20 13.78 -48.51
CA ILE A 500 -20.50 14.68 -49.64
C ILE A 500 -19.68 15.95 -49.47
N ALA A 501 -18.68 16.15 -50.33
CA ALA A 501 -17.90 17.39 -50.38
C ALA A 501 -18.69 18.50 -51.09
N LYS A 502 -18.91 19.62 -50.40
CA LYS A 502 -19.56 20.83 -50.95
C LYS A 502 -18.56 21.67 -51.77
N LEU A 503 -17.28 21.61 -51.42
CA LEU A 503 -16.19 22.34 -52.08
C LEU A 503 -15.31 21.40 -52.89
N ASN A 504 -14.82 21.86 -54.04
CA ASN A 504 -13.82 21.12 -54.82
C ASN A 504 -12.40 21.29 -54.26
N ASP A 505 -11.45 20.48 -54.72
CA ASP A 505 -10.07 20.48 -54.20
C ASP A 505 -9.37 21.83 -54.33
N GLY A 506 -9.62 22.58 -55.42
CA GLY A 506 -9.06 23.91 -55.63
C GLY A 506 -9.65 24.96 -54.68
N GLU A 507 -10.95 24.89 -54.40
CA GLU A 507 -11.62 25.74 -53.41
C GLU A 507 -11.12 25.46 -52.00
N LYS A 508 -10.94 24.18 -51.66
CA LYS A 508 -10.34 23.76 -50.38
C LYS A 508 -8.92 24.32 -50.25
N GLU A 509 -8.07 24.19 -51.25
CA GLU A 509 -6.70 24.70 -51.17
C GLU A 509 -6.67 26.23 -50.98
N ASN A 510 -7.56 26.97 -51.66
CA ASN A 510 -7.69 28.41 -51.49
C ASN A 510 -8.21 28.81 -50.10
N LEU A 511 -9.17 28.06 -49.55
CA LEU A 511 -9.67 28.27 -48.20
C LEU A 511 -8.56 28.05 -47.17
N LYS A 512 -7.82 26.95 -47.32
CA LYS A 512 -6.69 26.62 -46.43
C LYS A 512 -5.66 27.73 -46.43
N LYS A 513 -5.22 28.21 -47.59
CA LYS A 513 -4.27 29.33 -47.72
C LYS A 513 -4.79 30.60 -47.04
N SER A 514 -6.06 30.95 -47.27
CA SER A 514 -6.68 32.13 -46.66
C SER A 514 -6.66 32.06 -45.13
N ILE A 515 -6.86 30.86 -44.56
CA ILE A 515 -6.84 30.65 -43.11
C ILE A 515 -5.40 30.68 -42.59
N GLU A 516 -4.46 29.99 -43.24
CA GLU A 516 -3.05 29.98 -42.86
C GLU A 516 -2.40 31.36 -42.89
N GLU A 517 -2.78 32.23 -43.84
CA GLU A 517 -2.32 33.62 -43.90
C GLU A 517 -2.91 34.49 -42.77
N ALA A 518 -4.13 34.18 -42.31
CA ALA A 518 -4.82 34.94 -41.28
C ALA A 518 -4.41 34.53 -39.86
N ILE A 519 -3.89 33.31 -39.65
CA ILE A 519 -3.53 32.78 -38.33
C ILE A 519 -2.02 32.66 -38.16
N ASN A 520 -1.55 32.71 -36.90
CA ASN A 520 -0.14 32.39 -36.60
C ASN A 520 0.09 30.87 -36.74
N SER A 521 0.68 30.46 -37.87
CA SER A 521 0.87 29.06 -38.27
C SER A 521 1.84 28.26 -37.41
N GLN A 522 2.59 28.89 -36.49
CA GLN A 522 3.54 28.17 -35.63
C GLN A 522 2.87 27.30 -34.54
N THR A 523 1.61 27.56 -34.21
CA THR A 523 0.89 26.87 -33.12
C THR A 523 -0.21 25.91 -33.64
N TYR A 524 -0.74 26.17 -34.84
CA TYR A 524 -1.89 25.45 -35.39
C TYR A 524 -1.59 24.86 -36.77
N THR A 525 -1.90 23.58 -36.95
CA THR A 525 -1.93 22.91 -38.25
C THR A 525 -3.35 22.95 -38.80
N VAL A 526 -3.57 23.61 -39.94
CA VAL A 526 -4.91 23.72 -40.55
C VAL A 526 -5.27 22.46 -41.32
N GLN A 527 -6.40 21.86 -40.97
CA GLN A 527 -6.98 20.68 -41.61
C GLN A 527 -8.39 21.01 -42.12
N LEU A 528 -8.64 20.73 -43.39
CA LEU A 528 -9.97 20.90 -43.98
C LEU A 528 -10.68 19.56 -44.01
N GLU A 529 -11.87 19.52 -43.43
CA GLU A 529 -12.68 18.31 -43.35
C GLU A 529 -14.07 18.57 -43.90
N ASP A 530 -14.60 17.62 -44.66
CA ASP A 530 -15.98 17.65 -45.14
C ASP A 530 -16.88 17.09 -44.02
N LEU A 531 -17.35 17.94 -43.11
CA LEU A 531 -18.19 17.52 -41.98
C LEU A 531 -19.68 17.75 -42.27
N ASP A 532 -20.57 17.44 -41.32
CA ASP A 532 -21.98 17.83 -41.47
C ASP A 532 -22.07 19.37 -41.52
N SER A 533 -22.97 19.94 -42.31
CA SER A 533 -23.07 21.39 -42.44
C SER A 533 -23.49 22.08 -41.14
N ASN A 534 -24.09 21.35 -40.20
CA ASN A 534 -24.48 21.84 -38.87
C ASN A 534 -23.36 21.73 -37.83
N ASP A 535 -22.27 20.99 -38.13
CA ASP A 535 -21.12 20.90 -37.24
C ASP A 535 -20.39 22.25 -37.14
N ALA A 536 -19.69 22.45 -36.01
CA ALA A 536 -18.94 23.67 -35.75
C ALA A 536 -18.02 24.03 -36.93
N PRO A 537 -18.05 25.26 -37.45
CA PRO A 537 -17.23 25.65 -38.58
C PRO A 537 -15.73 25.49 -38.33
N PHE A 538 -15.30 25.81 -37.10
CA PHE A 538 -13.91 25.73 -36.64
C PHE A 538 -13.91 24.95 -35.32
N SER A 539 -13.00 23.99 -35.19
CA SER A 539 -12.76 23.25 -33.95
C SER A 539 -11.27 23.02 -33.76
N ILE A 540 -10.83 22.89 -32.50
CA ILE A 540 -9.43 22.69 -32.15
C ILE A 540 -9.27 21.33 -31.50
N THR A 541 -8.53 20.45 -32.15
CA THR A 541 -8.24 19.10 -31.65
C THR A 541 -6.76 18.96 -31.31
N GLN A 542 -6.44 18.00 -30.45
CA GLN A 542 -5.05 17.72 -30.05
C GLN A 542 -4.71 16.25 -30.32
N PRO A 543 -3.78 15.94 -31.23
CA PRO A 543 -3.44 14.55 -31.56
C PRO A 543 -3.17 13.68 -30.34
N GLU A 544 -3.83 12.52 -30.28
CA GLU A 544 -3.78 11.59 -29.14
C GLU A 544 -2.35 11.21 -28.75
N PHE A 545 -1.51 10.88 -29.74
CA PHE A 545 -0.12 10.49 -29.53
C PHE A 545 0.70 11.57 -28.83
N MET A 546 0.55 12.83 -29.26
CA MET A 546 1.30 13.95 -28.69
C MET A 546 0.90 14.20 -27.23
N ARG A 547 -0.39 14.07 -26.90
CA ARG A 547 -0.83 14.26 -25.52
C ARG A 547 -0.41 13.11 -24.62
N ARG A 548 -0.60 11.85 -25.04
CA ARG A 548 -0.13 10.70 -24.24
C ARG A 548 1.37 10.80 -23.96
N MET A 549 2.17 11.24 -24.93
CA MET A 549 3.60 11.48 -24.73
C MET A 549 3.86 12.58 -23.70
N LYS A 550 3.12 13.70 -23.75
CA LYS A 550 3.21 14.79 -22.78
C LYS A 550 2.83 14.32 -21.36
N ASP A 551 1.75 13.56 -21.24
CA ASP A 551 1.29 13.01 -19.96
C ASP A 551 2.35 12.06 -19.36
N MET A 552 2.94 11.18 -20.18
CA MET A 552 4.04 10.30 -19.76
C MET A 552 5.30 11.09 -19.34
N GLN A 553 5.64 12.18 -20.05
CA GLN A 553 6.76 13.05 -19.67
C GLN A 553 6.53 13.73 -18.32
N GLN A 554 5.30 14.19 -18.05
CA GLN A 554 4.94 14.81 -16.77
C GLN A 554 5.03 13.82 -15.59
N MET A 555 4.86 12.53 -15.86
CA MET A 555 5.00 11.46 -14.87
C MET A 555 6.45 10.95 -14.70
N GLY A 556 7.44 11.62 -15.31
CA GLY A 556 8.86 11.34 -15.10
C GLY A 556 9.49 10.33 -16.06
N ALA A 557 8.82 9.98 -17.18
CA ALA A 557 9.44 9.17 -18.22
C ALA A 557 10.67 9.89 -18.80
N PRO A 558 11.81 9.18 -19.04
CA PRO A 558 13.01 9.80 -19.61
C PRO A 558 12.70 10.48 -20.94
N SER A 559 12.89 11.81 -20.99
CA SER A 559 12.66 12.62 -22.18
C SER A 559 13.72 12.29 -23.24
N MET A 560 13.39 11.35 -24.13
CA MET A 560 14.20 11.04 -25.33
C MET A 560 14.11 12.15 -26.39
N PHE A 561 13.08 12.98 -26.28
CA PHE A 561 12.80 14.12 -27.14
C PHE A 561 12.37 15.24 -26.18
N GLY A 562 13.07 16.38 -26.20
CA GLY A 562 12.88 17.49 -25.23
C GLY A 562 11.44 18.05 -25.19
N ASN A 563 11.26 19.22 -24.55
CA ASN A 563 9.94 19.86 -24.47
C ASN A 563 9.35 20.08 -25.87
N PHE A 564 8.32 19.32 -26.23
CA PHE A 564 7.59 19.53 -27.48
C PHE A 564 6.74 20.81 -27.37
N PRO A 565 6.76 21.68 -28.39
CA PRO A 565 5.85 22.82 -28.44
C PRO A 565 4.40 22.35 -28.49
N GLU A 566 3.48 23.15 -27.93
CA GLU A 566 2.04 22.87 -28.05
C GLU A 566 1.61 23.02 -29.51
N MET A 567 1.32 21.89 -30.14
CA MET A 567 0.77 21.82 -31.49
C MET A 567 -0.69 21.39 -31.43
N TYR A 568 -1.55 22.19 -32.05
CA TYR A 568 -2.97 21.92 -32.16
C TYR A 568 -3.36 21.76 -33.64
N ASN A 569 -4.39 20.98 -33.91
CA ASN A 569 -5.02 20.94 -35.22
C ASN A 569 -6.20 21.91 -35.22
N LEU A 570 -6.21 22.86 -36.14
CA LEU A 570 -7.39 23.66 -36.44
C LEU A 570 -8.18 22.94 -37.54
N VAL A 571 -9.24 22.25 -37.14
CA VAL A 571 -10.14 21.55 -38.05
C VAL A 571 -11.20 22.53 -38.53
N VAL A 572 -11.30 22.69 -39.85
CA VAL A 572 -12.23 23.60 -40.51
C VAL A 572 -13.21 22.80 -41.35
N ASN A 573 -14.50 22.98 -41.08
CA ASN A 573 -15.58 22.32 -41.79
C ASN A 573 -15.77 22.96 -43.17
N ALA A 574 -15.30 22.28 -44.22
CA ALA A 574 -15.41 22.70 -45.62
C ALA A 574 -16.87 22.78 -46.11
N ASN A 575 -17.78 22.06 -45.47
CA ASN A 575 -19.21 22.08 -45.81
C ASN A 575 -19.98 23.21 -45.13
N SER A 576 -19.38 23.87 -44.12
CA SER A 576 -20.02 24.96 -43.39
C SER A 576 -20.33 26.16 -44.30
N ASP A 577 -21.40 26.88 -43.99
CA ASP A 577 -21.74 28.11 -44.71
C ASP A 577 -20.66 29.19 -44.51
N LEU A 578 -19.98 29.17 -43.35
CA LEU A 578 -18.85 30.05 -43.08
C LEU A 578 -17.68 29.78 -44.05
N ALA A 579 -17.35 28.52 -44.35
CA ALA A 579 -16.30 28.19 -45.31
C ALA A 579 -16.61 28.75 -46.71
N SER A 580 -17.86 28.61 -47.15
CA SER A 580 -18.33 29.18 -48.42
C SER A 580 -18.31 30.72 -48.41
N ASP A 581 -18.67 31.34 -47.29
CA ASP A 581 -18.68 32.79 -47.12
C ASP A 581 -17.26 33.40 -47.06
N ILE A 582 -16.31 32.72 -46.42
CA ILE A 582 -14.89 33.09 -46.42
C ILE A 582 -14.34 33.10 -47.85
N LEU A 583 -14.66 32.09 -48.66
CA LEU A 583 -14.23 32.00 -50.06
C LEU A 583 -14.82 33.11 -50.93
N LYS A 584 -16.08 33.50 -50.70
CA LYS A 584 -16.78 34.56 -51.46
C LYS A 584 -16.41 35.98 -51.02
N THR A 585 -15.77 36.15 -49.87
CA THR A 585 -15.41 37.47 -49.35
C THR A 585 -14.13 37.96 -50.03
N ASP A 586 -14.23 38.99 -50.89
CA ASP A 586 -13.07 39.55 -51.60
C ASP A 586 -12.19 40.46 -50.73
N ASN A 587 -12.76 41.13 -49.72
CA ASN A 587 -12.04 42.04 -48.84
C ASN A 587 -11.20 41.27 -47.79
N SER A 588 -9.87 41.41 -47.83
CA SER A 588 -8.94 40.73 -46.93
C SER A 588 -9.17 41.04 -45.44
N ASP A 589 -9.46 42.29 -45.07
CA ASP A 589 -9.69 42.66 -43.67
C ASP A 589 -10.97 42.01 -43.12
N SER A 590 -12.05 42.04 -43.90
CA SER A 590 -13.30 41.38 -43.54
C SER A 590 -13.16 39.86 -43.48
N LYS A 591 -12.36 39.28 -44.38
CA LYS A 591 -12.07 37.84 -44.39
C LYS A 591 -11.29 37.43 -43.13
N ASN A 592 -10.23 38.17 -42.81
CA ASN A 592 -9.42 37.94 -41.62
C ASN A 592 -10.22 38.12 -40.32
N ALA A 593 -11.11 39.11 -40.27
CA ALA A 593 -11.99 39.31 -39.11
C ALA A 593 -12.95 38.12 -38.88
N LYS A 594 -13.52 37.54 -39.96
CA LYS A 594 -14.37 36.33 -39.86
C LYS A 594 -13.57 35.12 -39.39
N ILE A 595 -12.37 34.89 -39.96
CA ILE A 595 -11.48 33.79 -39.57
C ILE A 595 -11.05 33.93 -38.10
N GLN A 596 -10.64 35.13 -37.69
CA GLN A 596 -10.21 35.38 -36.32
C GLN A 596 -11.36 35.20 -35.32
N GLN A 597 -12.57 35.64 -35.66
CA GLN A 597 -13.75 35.42 -34.82
C GLN A 597 -14.05 33.93 -34.65
N ALA A 598 -13.98 33.15 -35.74
CA ALA A 598 -14.20 31.71 -35.71
C ALA A 598 -13.11 30.98 -34.91
N LEU A 599 -11.85 31.38 -35.08
CA LEU A 599 -10.73 30.83 -34.32
C LEU A 599 -10.86 31.14 -32.83
N ASP A 600 -11.20 32.37 -32.45
CA ASP A 600 -11.34 32.73 -31.04
C ASP A 600 -12.53 32.00 -30.37
N LEU A 601 -13.64 31.77 -31.10
CA LEU A 601 -14.72 30.90 -30.64
C LEU A 601 -14.24 29.45 -30.42
N ALA A 602 -13.45 28.92 -31.36
CA ALA A 602 -12.87 27.58 -31.21
C ALA A 602 -11.90 27.51 -30.02
N LYS A 603 -11.05 28.52 -29.82
CA LYS A 603 -10.14 28.63 -28.66
C LYS A 603 -10.92 28.72 -27.35
N LEU A 604 -12.00 29.50 -27.33
CA LEU A 604 -12.86 29.64 -26.15
C LEU A 604 -13.44 28.28 -25.75
N SER A 605 -13.91 27.49 -26.72
CA SER A 605 -14.45 26.15 -26.48
C SER A 605 -13.45 25.18 -25.84
N GLN A 606 -12.15 25.40 -26.03
CA GLN A 606 -11.06 24.58 -25.48
C GLN A 606 -10.37 25.23 -24.28
N ASN A 607 -10.91 26.33 -23.75
CA ASN A 607 -10.28 27.13 -22.71
C ASN A 607 -8.83 27.56 -23.06
N LEU A 608 -8.56 27.77 -24.35
CA LEU A 608 -7.28 28.25 -24.88
C LEU A 608 -7.27 29.78 -25.05
N LEU A 609 -8.44 30.42 -25.05
CA LEU A 609 -8.55 31.86 -25.20
C LEU A 609 -8.31 32.57 -23.86
N LYS A 610 -7.12 33.14 -23.68
CA LYS A 610 -6.68 33.76 -22.41
C LYS A 610 -6.03 35.13 -22.61
N GLY A 611 -5.97 35.90 -21.52
CA GLY A 611 -5.22 37.17 -21.47
C GLY A 611 -5.74 38.22 -22.45
N LYS A 612 -4.82 38.81 -23.23
CA LYS A 612 -5.14 39.87 -24.19
C LYS A 612 -6.11 39.38 -25.27
N ASP A 613 -5.90 38.19 -25.82
CA ASP A 613 -6.75 37.65 -26.89
C ASP A 613 -8.22 37.50 -26.43
N LEU A 614 -8.45 37.07 -25.18
CA LEU A 614 -9.79 37.02 -24.59
C LEU A 614 -10.41 38.41 -24.44
N THR A 615 -9.61 39.39 -24.01
CA THR A 615 -10.07 40.78 -23.86
C THR A 615 -10.48 41.38 -25.21
N ASP A 616 -9.66 41.16 -26.24
CA ASP A 616 -9.91 41.65 -27.59
C ASP A 616 -11.13 40.95 -28.22
N PHE A 617 -11.30 39.64 -27.99
CA PHE A 617 -12.48 38.89 -28.42
C PHE A 617 -13.78 39.41 -27.79
N ILE A 618 -13.80 39.64 -26.48
CA ILE A 618 -14.98 40.16 -25.78
C ILE A 618 -15.35 41.55 -26.31
N LYS A 619 -14.36 42.44 -26.46
CA LYS A 619 -14.58 43.79 -26.98
C LYS A 619 -15.17 43.75 -28.39
N ARG A 620 -14.57 42.97 -29.29
CA ARG A 620 -15.03 42.81 -30.67
C ARG A 620 -16.44 42.21 -30.74
N SER A 621 -16.75 41.24 -29.87
CA SER A 621 -18.07 40.61 -29.83
C SER A 621 -19.16 41.59 -29.37
N PHE A 622 -18.87 42.49 -28.41
CA PHE A 622 -19.79 43.57 -28.06
C PHE A 622 -19.96 44.62 -29.15
N GLU A 623 -18.90 44.90 -29.93
CA GLU A 623 -18.99 45.80 -31.08
C GLU A 623 -19.87 45.24 -32.19
N GLN A 624 -19.87 43.91 -32.41
CA GLN A 624 -20.72 43.23 -33.39
C GLN A 624 -22.21 43.15 -32.99
N LEU A 625 -22.54 43.36 -31.70
CA LEU A 625 -23.93 43.44 -31.23
C LEU A 625 -24.57 44.81 -31.44
N LYS A 626 -23.78 45.83 -31.79
CA LYS A 626 -24.25 47.18 -32.11
C LYS A 626 -24.50 47.31 -33.60
#